data_AF-A0A1Q6QY82-F1
#
_entry.id   AF-A0A1Q6QY82-F1
#
_cell.length_a   1.000
_cell.length_b   1.000
_cell.length_c   1.000
_cell.angle_alpha   90.00
_cell.angle_beta   90.00
_cell.angle_gamma   90.00
#
_symmetry.space_group_name_H-M   'P 1'
#
loop_
_entity.id
_entity.type
_entity.pdbx_description
1 polymer ?
#
loop_
_entity_poly.entity_id
_entity_poly.type
_entity_poly.pdbx_seq_one_letter_code
_entity_poly.pdbx_strand_id
1 'polypeptide(L)'
;MNRKGFTLIEVIMVIAIIAILSIILAPNVMVLINKNNERSCEKMIDNIKSATKMYVNQNKYELGFDCSGTAKEITLQTLVDAGYLGGELVNPVNDEKINLESKVSVTYDCKVKGFKYEINSITCSK
;
A
#
# COMPACT_ATOMS: atom_id res chain seq x y z
N MET A 1 -52.93 16.46 20.37
CA MET A 1 -51.63 16.05 19.78
C MET A 1 -51.86 15.61 18.35
N ASN A 2 -51.49 16.45 17.37
CA ASN A 2 -51.55 16.09 15.94
C ASN A 2 -50.35 15.22 15.58
N ARG A 3 -50.54 13.90 15.54
CA ARG A 3 -49.52 12.98 15.02
C ARG A 3 -49.68 12.88 13.51
N LYS A 4 -48.98 13.74 12.76
CA LYS A 4 -48.81 13.55 11.32
C LYS A 4 -47.72 12.50 11.11
N GLY A 5 -48.11 11.30 10.71
CA GLY A 5 -47.20 10.23 10.28
C GLY A 5 -46.96 10.29 8.77
N PHE A 6 -45.84 9.71 8.33
CA PHE A 6 -45.57 9.48 6.91
C PHE A 6 -46.58 8.51 6.31
N THR A 7 -46.95 8.73 5.05
CA THR A 7 -47.83 7.81 4.32
C THR A 7 -47.04 6.63 3.75
N LEU A 8 -47.69 5.47 3.61
CA LEU A 8 -47.04 4.27 3.07
C LEU A 8 -46.51 4.50 1.65
N ILE A 9 -47.25 5.27 0.84
CA ILE A 9 -46.89 5.55 -0.56
C ILE A 9 -45.63 6.40 -0.66
N GLU A 10 -45.42 7.36 0.24
CA GLU A 10 -44.18 8.16 0.29
C GLU A 10 -42.98 7.27 0.59
N VAL A 11 -43.10 6.32 1.52
CA VAL A 11 -42.01 5.40 1.86
C VAL A 11 -41.67 4.48 0.68
N ILE A 12 -42.69 3.95 -0.03
CA ILE A 12 -42.48 3.09 -1.20
C ILE A 12 -41.77 3.85 -2.33
N MET A 13 -42.15 5.10 -2.58
CA MET A 13 -41.49 5.94 -3.60
C MET A 13 -40.01 6.17 -3.26
N VAL A 14 -39.69 6.45 -1.99
CA VAL A 14 -38.30 6.66 -1.56
C VAL A 14 -37.46 5.40 -1.73
N ILE A 15 -37.98 4.23 -1.34
CA ILE A 15 -37.27 2.95 -1.50
C ILE A 15 -37.04 2.64 -2.98
N ALA A 16 -38.02 2.91 -3.84
CA ALA A 16 -37.88 2.72 -5.28
C ALA A 16 -36.76 3.59 -5.88
N ILE A 17 -36.67 4.86 -5.46
CA ILE A 17 -35.59 5.77 -5.91
C ILE A 17 -34.23 5.29 -5.41
N ILE A 18 -34.11 4.91 -4.13
CA ILE A 18 -32.85 4.41 -3.55
C ILE A 18 -32.38 3.13 -4.26
N ALA A 19 -33.30 2.23 -4.63
CA ALA A 19 -32.98 1.00 -5.33
C ALA A 19 -32.36 1.27 -6.71
N ILE A 20 -32.94 2.18 -7.49
CA ILE A 20 -32.44 2.57 -8.82
C ILE A 20 -31.05 3.22 -8.69
N LEU A 21 -30.88 4.14 -7.74
CA LEU A 21 -29.59 4.79 -7.49
C LEU A 21 -28.51 3.79 -7.09
N SER A 22 -28.83 2.82 -6.22
CA SER A 22 -27.88 1.84 -5.71
C SER A 22 -27.29 0.96 -6.82
N ILE A 23 -28.10 0.57 -7.81
CA ILE A 23 -27.65 -0.24 -8.95
C ILE A 23 -26.58 0.49 -9.77
N ILE A 24 -26.76 1.79 -10.00
CA ILE A 24 -25.83 2.62 -10.78
C ILE A 24 -24.54 2.89 -9.98
N LEU A 25 -24.66 3.07 -8.66
CA LEU A 25 -23.54 3.44 -7.80
C LEU A 25 -22.61 2.26 -7.49
N ALA A 26 -23.14 1.04 -7.34
CA ALA A 26 -22.38 -0.14 -6.92
C ALA A 26 -21.08 -0.39 -7.73
N PRO A 27 -21.09 -0.48 -9.07
CA PRO A 27 -19.85 -0.74 -9.83
C PRO A 27 -18.84 0.41 -9.72
N ASN A 28 -19.31 1.65 -9.69
CA ASN A 28 -18.45 2.84 -9.57
C ASN A 28 -17.70 2.86 -8.24
N VAL A 29 -18.39 2.56 -7.14
CA VAL A 29 -17.77 2.47 -5.82
C VAL A 29 -16.74 1.34 -5.78
N MET A 30 -17.03 0.20 -6.41
CA MET A 30 -16.10 -0.93 -6.44
C MET A 30 -14.79 -0.59 -7.18
N VAL A 31 -14.87 0.11 -8.31
CA VAL A 31 -13.68 0.59 -9.04
C VAL A 31 -12.89 1.60 -8.20
N LEU A 32 -13.58 2.51 -7.50
CA LEU A 32 -12.94 3.48 -6.61
C LEU A 32 -12.21 2.80 -5.44
N ILE A 33 -12.82 1.79 -4.84
CA ILE A 33 -12.20 1.00 -3.76
C ILE A 33 -10.97 0.28 -4.27
N ASN A 34 -11.06 -0.43 -5.41
CA ASN A 34 -9.91 -1.13 -5.99
C ASN A 34 -8.74 -0.17 -6.25
N LYS A 35 -9.02 0.98 -6.89
CA LYS A 35 -8.01 2.02 -7.15
C LYS A 35 -7.43 2.60 -5.86
N ASN A 36 -8.22 2.71 -4.80
CA ASN A 36 -7.73 3.18 -3.50
C ASN A 36 -6.83 2.14 -2.83
N ASN A 37 -7.14 0.85 -2.98
CA ASN A 37 -6.33 -0.25 -2.47
C ASN A 37 -4.99 -0.33 -3.23
N GLU A 38 -5.00 -0.22 -4.56
CA GLU A 38 -3.78 -0.14 -5.39
C GLU A 38 -2.87 1.00 -4.93
N ARG A 39 -3.42 2.22 -4.79
CA ARG A 39 -2.68 3.39 -4.28
C ARG A 39 -2.17 3.21 -2.86
N SER A 40 -2.92 2.54 -2.01
CA SER A 40 -2.50 2.26 -0.63
C SER A 40 -1.35 1.25 -0.60
N CYS A 41 -1.37 0.26 -1.49
CA CYS A 41 -0.26 -0.68 -1.69
C CYS A 41 1.00 0.04 -2.23
N GLU A 42 0.86 0.93 -3.22
CA GLU A 42 1.99 1.73 -3.72
C GLU A 42 2.62 2.58 -2.60
N LYS A 43 1.79 3.26 -1.79
CA LYS A 43 2.27 4.00 -0.62
C LYS A 43 2.97 3.12 0.40
N MET A 44 2.48 1.90 0.62
CA MET A 44 3.11 0.92 1.49
C MET A 44 4.50 0.54 0.97
N ILE A 45 4.63 0.26 -0.32
CA ILE A 45 5.92 0.01 -0.98
C ILE A 45 6.85 1.22 -0.84
N ASP A 46 6.35 2.43 -1.03
CA ASP A 46 7.15 3.66 -0.89
C ASP A 46 7.60 3.89 0.56
N ASN A 47 6.76 3.55 1.55
CA ASN A 47 7.14 3.56 2.96
C ASN A 47 8.26 2.55 3.25
N ILE A 48 8.16 1.33 2.70
CA ILE A 48 9.22 0.31 2.81
C ILE A 48 10.53 0.80 2.19
N LYS A 49 10.48 1.37 0.98
CA LYS A 49 11.65 1.97 0.33
C LYS A 49 12.24 3.12 1.15
N SER A 50 11.39 3.95 1.76
CA SER A 50 11.81 5.07 2.60
C SER A 50 12.50 4.59 3.88
N ALA A 51 11.95 3.56 4.53
CA ALA A 51 12.58 2.90 5.67
C ALA A 51 13.93 2.28 5.28
N THR A 52 13.98 1.58 4.14
CA THR A 52 15.23 1.03 3.61
C THR A 52 16.26 2.11 3.35
N LYS A 53 15.85 3.25 2.77
CA LYS A 53 16.72 4.40 2.54
C LYS A 53 17.28 4.97 3.84
N MET A 54 16.49 5.04 4.91
CA MET A 54 16.97 5.47 6.22
C MET A 54 18.03 4.51 6.77
N TYR A 55 17.74 3.21 6.74
CA TYR A 55 18.68 2.17 7.17
C TYR A 55 19.98 2.19 6.36
N VAL A 56 19.89 2.24 5.04
CA VAL A 56 21.06 2.31 4.15
C VAL A 56 21.88 3.57 4.43
N ASN A 57 21.25 4.73 4.61
CA ASN A 57 22.01 5.96 4.85
C ASN A 57 22.80 5.93 6.15
N GLN A 58 22.27 5.27 7.19
CA GLN A 58 22.97 5.11 8.47
C GLN A 58 24.07 4.05 8.41
N ASN A 59 23.85 2.96 7.66
CA ASN A 59 24.76 1.81 7.62
C ASN A 59 25.60 1.73 6.33
N LYS A 60 25.60 2.75 5.48
CA LYS A 60 26.19 2.68 4.11
C LYS A 60 27.64 2.23 4.05
N TYR A 61 28.45 2.54 5.07
CA TYR A 61 29.86 2.18 5.12
C TYR A 61 30.06 0.69 5.44
N GLU A 62 29.27 0.14 6.36
CA GLU A 62 29.20 -1.29 6.67
C GLU A 62 28.54 -2.07 5.52
N LEU A 63 27.58 -1.40 4.88
CA LEU A 63 26.99 -1.65 3.57
C LEU A 63 28.02 -2.11 2.55
N GLY A 64 29.18 -1.46 2.48
CA GLY A 64 30.22 -1.75 1.49
C GLY A 64 29.74 -1.61 0.04
N PHE A 65 28.82 -0.69 -0.25
CA PHE A 65 28.35 -0.44 -1.62
C PHE A 65 29.50 0.06 -2.50
N ASP A 66 29.53 -0.38 -3.75
CA ASP A 66 30.54 -0.02 -4.73
C ASP A 66 29.90 0.36 -6.07
N CYS A 67 30.75 0.71 -7.05
CA CYS A 67 30.32 1.02 -8.41
C CYS A 67 30.16 -0.23 -9.30
N SER A 68 30.20 -1.45 -8.75
CA SER A 68 30.03 -2.67 -9.55
C SER A 68 28.59 -2.86 -10.04
N GLY A 69 27.63 -2.17 -9.41
CA GLY A 69 26.20 -2.34 -9.68
C GLY A 69 25.61 -3.58 -9.02
N THR A 70 26.36 -4.28 -8.15
CA THR A 70 25.87 -5.44 -7.40
C THR A 70 24.81 -4.99 -6.40
N ALA A 71 23.62 -5.59 -6.50
CA ALA A 71 22.53 -5.33 -5.57
C ALA A 71 22.85 -5.95 -4.20
N LYS A 72 22.56 -5.18 -3.14
CA LYS A 72 22.52 -5.70 -1.76
C LYS A 72 21.09 -5.88 -1.32
N GLU A 73 20.81 -7.02 -0.72
CA GLU A 73 19.49 -7.34 -0.24
C GLU A 73 19.35 -6.99 1.24
N ILE A 74 18.28 -6.28 1.58
CA ILE A 74 17.92 -5.96 2.97
C ILE A 74 16.54 -6.56 3.21
N THR A 75 16.41 -7.38 4.26
CA THR A 75 15.13 -7.99 4.62
C THR A 75 14.22 -6.98 5.32
N LEU A 76 12.90 -7.17 5.20
CA LEU A 76 11.95 -6.36 5.98
C LEU A 76 12.12 -6.60 7.48
N GLN A 77 12.48 -7.81 7.90
CA GLN A 77 12.78 -8.13 9.29
C GLN A 77 13.89 -7.22 9.85
N THR A 78 14.99 -7.02 9.10
CA THR A 78 16.06 -6.09 9.50
C THR A 78 15.55 -4.66 9.71
N LEU A 79 14.60 -4.21 8.89
CA LEU A 79 14.01 -2.87 9.02
C LEU A 79 13.07 -2.77 10.23
N VAL A 80 12.38 -3.86 10.58
CA VAL A 80 11.55 -3.95 11.80
C VAL A 80 12.44 -3.96 13.04
N ASP A 81 13.47 -4.81 13.06
CA ASP A 81 14.40 -4.92 14.19
C ASP A 81 15.17 -3.61 14.45
N ALA A 82 15.53 -2.90 13.37
CA ALA A 82 16.16 -1.59 13.45
C ALA A 82 15.17 -0.43 13.73
N GLY A 83 13.87 -0.71 13.83
CA GLY A 83 12.84 0.27 14.21
C GLY A 83 12.41 1.25 13.11
N TYR A 84 12.74 1.00 11.84
CA TYR A 84 12.31 1.84 10.71
C TYR A 84 10.95 1.43 10.15
N LEU A 85 10.56 0.17 10.34
CA LEU A 85 9.24 -0.35 10.03
C LEU A 85 8.58 -0.86 11.32
N GLY A 86 7.26 -0.73 11.39
CA GLY A 86 6.49 -1.21 12.53
C GLY A 86 5.08 -1.58 12.11
N GLY A 87 4.42 -2.37 12.96
CA GLY A 87 3.08 -2.91 12.71
C GLY A 87 3.08 -4.13 11.78
N GLU A 88 1.92 -4.78 11.68
CA GLU A 88 1.73 -5.84 10.72
C GLU A 88 1.62 -5.26 9.30
N LEU A 89 2.43 -5.78 8.39
CA LEU A 89 2.40 -5.42 6.97
C LEU A 89 1.37 -6.31 6.28
N VAL A 90 0.25 -5.72 5.85
CA VAL A 90 -0.83 -6.41 5.12
C VAL A 90 -1.03 -5.71 3.77
N ASN A 91 -1.11 -6.49 2.70
CA ASN A 91 -1.36 -5.95 1.37
C ASN A 91 -2.84 -5.56 1.23
N PRO A 92 -3.18 -4.28 0.98
CA PRO A 92 -4.57 -3.82 0.91
C PRO A 92 -5.35 -4.32 -0.32
N VAL A 93 -4.68 -4.98 -1.28
CA VAL A 93 -5.32 -5.48 -2.53
C VAL A 93 -5.85 -6.90 -2.37
N ASN A 94 -5.14 -7.75 -1.63
CA ASN A 94 -5.46 -9.17 -1.46
C ASN A 94 -5.57 -9.60 0.02
N ASP A 95 -5.38 -8.67 0.97
CA ASP A 95 -5.42 -8.88 2.42
C ASP A 95 -4.39 -9.91 2.94
N GLU A 96 -3.38 -10.24 2.14
CA GLU A 96 -2.32 -11.16 2.54
C GLU A 96 -1.28 -10.47 3.43
N LYS A 97 -0.82 -11.18 4.46
CA LYS A 97 0.31 -10.73 5.28
C LYS A 97 1.59 -10.76 4.46
N ILE A 98 2.35 -9.67 4.51
CA ILE A 98 3.65 -9.59 3.84
C ILE A 98 4.68 -10.30 4.71
N ASN A 99 5.37 -11.28 4.11
CA ASN A 99 6.43 -12.00 4.78
C ASN A 99 7.61 -11.06 5.08
N LEU A 100 8.06 -11.02 6.34
CA LEU A 100 9.18 -10.19 6.78
C LEU A 100 10.54 -10.66 6.20
N GLU A 101 10.60 -11.89 5.70
CA GLU A 101 11.73 -12.40 4.90
C GLU A 101 11.83 -11.77 3.50
N SER A 102 10.80 -11.03 3.07
CA SER A 102 10.85 -10.27 1.82
C SER A 102 12.03 -9.32 1.80
N LYS A 103 12.60 -9.10 0.62
CA LYS A 103 13.85 -8.37 0.45
C LYS A 103 13.66 -7.14 -0.42
N VAL A 104 14.35 -6.07 -0.05
CA VAL A 104 14.54 -4.88 -0.87
C VAL A 104 15.94 -4.94 -1.46
N SER A 105 16.03 -4.94 -2.78
CA SER A 105 17.28 -4.88 -3.51
C SER A 105 17.73 -3.43 -3.64
N VAL A 106 18.92 -3.14 -3.11
CA VAL A 106 19.53 -1.81 -3.12
C VAL A 106 20.77 -1.83 -4.00
N THR A 107 20.79 -0.98 -5.03
CA THR A 107 21.95 -0.82 -5.91
C THR A 107 22.42 0.62 -5.87
N TYR A 108 23.73 0.82 -5.74
CA TYR A 108 24.32 2.15 -5.83
C TYR A 108 24.66 2.49 -7.28
N ASP A 109 24.17 3.63 -7.76
CA ASP A 109 24.44 4.16 -9.09
C ASP A 109 25.43 5.33 -8.99
N CYS A 110 26.65 5.10 -9.46
CA CYS A 110 27.74 6.07 -9.42
C CYS A 110 27.59 7.22 -10.43
N LYS A 111 26.76 7.08 -11.47
CA LYS A 111 26.50 8.16 -12.44
C LYS A 111 25.63 9.24 -11.82
N VAL A 112 24.59 8.83 -11.10
CA VAL A 112 23.66 9.75 -10.41
C VAL A 112 24.03 9.99 -8.95
N LYS A 113 25.06 9.31 -8.43
CA LYS A 113 25.50 9.33 -7.02
C LYS A 113 24.33 9.08 -6.06
N GLY A 114 23.54 8.06 -6.36
CA GLY A 114 22.30 7.75 -5.65
C GLY A 114 22.06 6.25 -5.53
N PHE A 115 21.07 5.89 -4.71
CA PHE A 115 20.65 4.49 -4.52
C PHE A 115 19.34 4.22 -5.25
N LYS A 116 19.24 3.06 -5.90
CA LYS A 116 18.02 2.50 -6.45
C LYS A 116 17.49 1.43 -5.50
N TYR A 117 16.17 1.42 -5.30
CA TYR A 117 15.48 0.50 -4.38
C TYR A 117 14.39 -0.24 -5.14
N GLU A 118 14.47 -1.56 -5.19
CA GLU A 118 13.51 -2.43 -5.88
C GLU A 118 12.97 -3.50 -4.93
N ILE A 119 11.67 -3.75 -5.00
CA ILE A 119 11.00 -4.81 -4.25
C ILE A 119 10.16 -5.62 -5.24
N ASN A 120 10.50 -6.90 -5.40
CA ASN A 120 9.87 -7.76 -6.40
C ASN A 120 8.84 -8.71 -5.79
N SER A 121 8.80 -8.84 -4.46
CA SER A 121 7.91 -9.77 -3.76
C SER A 121 6.51 -9.22 -3.45
N ILE A 122 6.25 -7.93 -3.72
CA ILE A 122 4.97 -7.27 -3.42
C ILE A 122 4.37 -6.73 -4.73
N THR A 123 3.17 -7.18 -5.08
CA THR A 123 2.42 -6.73 -6.26
C THR A 123 1.19 -5.94 -5.85
N CYS A 124 1.01 -4.75 -6.43
CA CYS A 124 -0.13 -3.88 -6.13
C CYS A 124 -1.27 -3.97 -7.16
N SER A 125 -1.11 -4.74 -8.23
CA SER A 125 -2.18 -5.01 -9.19
C SER A 125 -2.87 -6.33 -8.86
N LYS A 126 -4.19 -6.36 -9.06
CA LYS A 126 -5.00 -7.58 -8.95
C LYS A 126 -4.94 -8.42 -10.21
#